data_AF-A0A963PJD7-F1
#
_entry.id   AF-A0A963PJD7-F1
#
_cell.length_a   1.000
_cell.length_b   1.000
_cell.length_c   1.000
_cell.angle_alpha   90.00
_cell.angle_beta   90.00
_cell.angle_gamma   90.00
#
_symmetry.space_group_name_H-M   'P 1'
#
loop_
_entity.id
_entity.type
_entity.pdbx_description
1 polymer ?
#
loop_
_entity_poly.entity_id
_entity_poly.type
_entity_poly.pdbx_seq_one_letter_code
_entity_poly.pdbx_strand_id
1 'polypeptide(L)' 'SDAEWLDLMVQHPVLVERPIVVTPRGTRLCRPKERLAEILA' A
#
# COMPACT_ATOMS: atom_id res chain seq x y z
N SER A 1 -19.47 -2.94 3.20
CA SER A 1 -18.97 -3.27 1.85
C SER A 1 -17.54 -2.78 1.72
N ASP A 2 -16.80 -3.21 0.69
CA ASP A 2 -15.42 -2.75 0.47
C ASP A 2 -15.35 -1.22 0.30
N ALA A 3 -16.39 -0.60 -0.25
CA ALA A 3 -16.49 0.86 -0.39
C ALA A 3 -16.54 1.57 0.97
N GLU A 4 -17.32 1.05 1.93
CA GLU A 4 -17.40 1.63 3.28
C GLU A 4 -16.05 1.55 4.00
N TRP A 5 -15.31 0.45 3.82
CA TRP A 5 -13.96 0.31 4.35
C TRP A 5 -12.98 1.30 3.71
N LEU A 6 -13.08 1.49 2.39
CA LEU A 6 -12.24 2.44 1.67
C LEU A 6 -12.49 3.88 2.16
N ASP A 7 -13.75 4.26 2.33
CA ASP A 7 -14.13 5.57 2.85
C ASP A 7 -13.58 5.80 4.27
N LEU A 8 -13.62 4.77 5.13
CA LEU A 8 -13.02 4.82 6.46
C LEU A 8 -11.49 4.95 6.43
N MET A 9 -10.81 4.27 5.50
CA MET A 9 -9.35 4.40 5.34
C MET A 9 -8.94 5.80 4.85
N VAL A 10 -9.77 6.43 4.00
CA VAL A 10 -9.58 7.82 3.56
C VAL A 10 -9.78 8.79 4.72
N GLN A 11 -10.82 8.59 5.54
CA GLN A 11 -11.10 9.41 6.72
C GLN A 11 -10.08 9.20 7.86
N HIS A 12 -9.55 7.99 7.98
CA HIS A 12 -8.60 7.59 9.03
C HIS A 12 -7.33 6.96 8.42
N PRO A 13 -6.37 7.76 7.93
CA PRO A 13 -5.17 7.27 7.23
C PRO A 13 -4.31 6.29 8.03
N VAL A 14 -4.46 6.23 9.35
CA VAL A 14 -3.76 5.28 10.24
C VAL A 14 -4.14 3.83 9.95
N LEU A 15 -5.31 3.60 9.36
CA LEU A 15 -5.81 2.26 9.02
C LEU A 15 -5.10 1.67 7.80
N VAL A 16 -4.37 2.48 7.03
CA VAL A 16 -3.65 2.02 5.83
C VAL A 16 -2.25 1.55 6.23
N GLU A 17 -1.94 0.30 5.89
CA GLU A 17 -0.62 -0.31 6.07
C GLU A 17 0.48 0.44 5.31
N ARG A 18 1.70 0.53 5.90
CA ARG A 18 2.82 1.34 5.36
C ARG A 18 4.16 0.59 5.43
N PRO A 19 5.08 0.76 4.47
CA PRO A 19 5.03 1.72 3.36
C PRO A 19 4.45 1.13 2.07
N ILE A 20 3.59 1.90 1.40
CA ILE A 20 3.19 1.64 0.02
C ILE A 20 4.22 2.33 -0.88
N VAL A 21 4.88 1.56 -1.74
CA VAL A 21 5.91 2.06 -2.65
C VAL A 21 5.38 1.98 -4.08
N VAL A 22 5.57 3.07 -4.82
CA VAL A 22 5.16 3.22 -6.22
C VAL A 22 6.41 3.43 -7.08
N THR A 23 6.56 2.62 -8.12
CA THR A 23 7.62 2.72 -9.13
C THR A 23 7.00 2.67 -10.53
N PRO A 24 7.72 2.99 -11.62
CA PRO A 24 7.22 2.80 -12.98
C PRO A 24 6.81 1.36 -13.32
N ARG A 25 7.26 0.37 -12.53
CA ARG A 25 6.98 -1.06 -12.75
C ARG A 25 5.77 -1.57 -11.96
N GLY A 26 5.28 -0.81 -10.98
CA GLY A 26 4.10 -1.18 -10.22
C GLY A 26 4.01 -0.53 -8.84
N THR A 27 3.02 -0.97 -8.07
CA THR A 27 2.76 -0.51 -6.69
C THR A 27 2.72 -1.72 -5.75
N ARG A 28 3.34 -1.61 -4.57
CA ARG A 28 3.36 -2.69 -3.57
C ARG A 28 3.38 -2.17 -2.15
N LEU A 29 2.75 -2.90 -1.24
CA LEU A 29 2.98 -2.75 0.21
C LEU A 29 4.30 -3.47 0.58
N CYS A 30 5.34 -2.68 0.88
CA CYS A 30 6.69 -3.18 1.18
C CYS A 30 6.88 -3.53 2.66
N ARG A 31 5.92 -4.27 3.20
CA ARG A 31 6.01 -4.98 4.49
C ARG A 31 5.91 -6.48 4.22
N PRO A 32 6.94 -7.29 4.51
CA PRO A 32 8.29 -6.90 4.96
C PRO A 32 9.11 -6.29 3.80
N LYS A 33 10.27 -5.69 4.12
CA LYS A 33 11.05 -4.82 3.20
C LYS A 33 11.55 -5.54 1.94
N GLU A 34 11.72 -6.86 2.01
CA GLU A 34 12.23 -7.71 0.93
C GLU A 34 11.30 -7.68 -0.30
N ARG A 35 10.00 -7.42 -0.08
CA ARG A 35 8.99 -7.26 -1.16
C ARG A 35 9.27 -6.08 -2.08
N LEU A 36 10.11 -5.14 -1.68
CA LEU A 36 10.51 -4.01 -2.53
C LEU A 36 11.25 -4.48 -3.79
N ALA A 37 12.04 -5.56 -3.70
CA ALA A 37 12.79 -6.09 -4.84
C ALA A 37 11.89 -6.50 -6.03
N GLU A 38 10.63 -6.87 -5.75
CA GLU A 38 9.66 -7.29 -6.77
C GLU A 38 9.27 -6.16 -7.74
N ILE A 39 9.42 -4.90 -7.33
CA ILE A 39 8.99 -3.72 -8.11
C ILE A 39 10.15 -2.77 -8.48
N LEU A 40 11.41 -3.15 -8.24
CA LEU A 40 12.60 -2.30 -8.46
C LEU A 40 13.49 -2.68 -9.66
N ALA A 41 13.51 -3.94 -10.09
CA ALA A 41 14.36 -4.42 -11.19
C ALA A 41 14.26 -3.63 -12.50
#